data_AF-A0A940A899-F1
#
_entry.id   AF-A0A940A899-F1
#
_cell.length_a   1.000
_cell.length_b   1.000
_cell.length_c   1.000
_cell.angle_alpha   90.00
_cell.angle_beta   90.00
_cell.angle_gamma   90.00
#
_symmetry.space_group_name_H-M   'P 1'
#
loop_
_entity.id
_entity.type
_entity.pdbx_description
1 polymer ?
#
loop_
_entity_poly.entity_id
_entity_poly.type
_entity_poly.pdbx_seq_one_letter_code
_entity_poly.pdbx_strand_id
1 'polypeptide(L)'
;MKKMGLIILVSLTCFFQAIPQEPRDSDRLGMALEYFRSAKYHEALLIFEKLDRQYHLNPRFHAYMGVCYYYEWLYEEACKYLDEAIPQLDAFAPHERSVYYFTDGESHFQLQQYAEAIPYYERALTVCYENEKGEIYYRLGFCYLFAENWEKAHSCFKAALDNYLQYRNSDDMNARITQTAHMMKGCEEHLKKDTTAFITDTAASITDTTAFITDTTALSTTNTIVRDTTERPIKNAIERHKVIRDTIRNKVPEAVNIDEIYRQKIEIKE
;
A
#
# COMPACT_ATOMS: atom_id res chain seq x y z
N MET A 1 0.59 55.86 -80.82
CA MET A 1 0.42 56.43 -79.47
C MET A 1 -1.03 56.32 -79.02
N LYS A 2 -1.38 55.28 -78.24
CA LYS A 2 -2.56 55.23 -77.36
C LYS A 2 -2.29 54.14 -76.32
N LYS A 3 -2.50 54.49 -75.05
CA LYS A 3 -1.89 53.87 -73.87
C LYS A 3 -2.46 52.49 -73.55
N MET A 4 -1.53 51.66 -73.06
CA MET A 4 -1.63 50.32 -72.52
C MET A 4 -2.62 50.27 -71.35
N GLY A 5 -3.67 49.48 -71.46
CA GLY A 5 -4.61 49.20 -70.36
C GLY A 5 -4.03 48.12 -69.45
N LEU A 6 -3.57 48.52 -68.26
CA LEU A 6 -3.13 47.63 -67.19
C LEU A 6 -4.37 47.03 -66.51
N ILE A 7 -4.69 45.78 -66.80
CA ILE A 7 -5.71 45.02 -66.07
C ILE A 7 -5.08 44.54 -64.77
N ILE A 8 -5.43 45.18 -63.65
CA ILE A 8 -5.05 44.74 -62.31
C ILE A 8 -5.95 43.56 -61.95
N LEU A 9 -5.40 42.35 -62.08
CA LEU A 9 -6.02 41.12 -61.61
C LEU A 9 -5.79 41.07 -60.09
N VAL A 10 -6.75 41.62 -59.32
CA VAL A 10 -6.75 41.49 -57.86
C VAL A 10 -7.04 40.03 -57.54
N SER A 11 -5.97 39.25 -57.38
CA SER A 11 -6.02 37.94 -56.74
C SER A 11 -6.45 38.14 -55.30
N LEU A 12 -7.75 38.01 -55.05
CA LEU A 12 -8.32 37.91 -53.71
C LEU A 12 -7.85 36.59 -53.10
N THR A 13 -6.63 36.57 -52.57
CA THR A 13 -6.18 35.48 -51.71
C THR A 13 -7.04 35.53 -50.47
N CYS A 14 -8.07 34.66 -50.43
CA CYS A 14 -8.78 34.33 -49.22
C CYS A 14 -7.75 33.87 -48.17
N PHE A 15 -7.32 34.79 -47.31
CA PHE A 15 -6.87 34.45 -45.98
C PHE A 15 -8.09 33.94 -45.22
N PHE A 16 -8.47 32.69 -45.46
CA PHE A 16 -9.28 31.94 -44.52
C PHE A 16 -8.37 31.72 -43.30
N GLN A 17 -8.40 32.65 -42.34
CA GLN A 17 -7.94 32.33 -41.00
C GLN A 17 -8.73 31.10 -40.58
N ALA A 18 -8.05 29.98 -40.35
CA ALA A 18 -8.66 28.80 -39.77
C ALA A 18 -9.24 29.24 -38.41
N ILE A 19 -10.55 29.43 -38.35
CA ILE A 19 -11.26 29.65 -37.09
C ILE A 19 -10.96 28.40 -36.26
N PRO A 20 -10.32 28.52 -35.08
CA PRO A 20 -10.11 27.37 -34.21
C PRO A 20 -11.47 26.72 -33.95
N GLN A 21 -11.67 25.52 -34.49
CA GLN A 21 -12.88 24.76 -34.16
C GLN A 21 -12.74 24.37 -32.69
N GLU A 22 -13.70 24.79 -31.86
CA GLU A 22 -13.75 24.35 -30.48
C GLU A 22 -13.68 22.81 -30.46
N PRO A 23 -12.78 22.20 -29.67
CA PRO A 23 -12.64 20.76 -29.65
C PRO A 23 -13.98 20.14 -29.24
N ARG A 24 -14.39 19.11 -29.99
CA ARG A 24 -15.62 18.37 -29.70
C ARG A 24 -15.47 17.69 -28.36
N ASP A 25 -16.59 17.36 -27.71
CA ASP A 25 -16.54 16.74 -26.38
C ASP A 25 -15.81 15.40 -26.37
N SER A 26 -15.85 14.64 -27.48
CA SER A 26 -15.02 13.43 -27.67
C SER A 26 -13.52 13.75 -27.68
N ASP A 27 -13.12 14.86 -28.30
CA ASP A 27 -11.74 15.29 -28.39
C ASP A 27 -11.27 15.78 -27.00
N ARG A 28 -12.14 16.49 -26.26
CA ARG A 28 -11.88 16.89 -24.87
C ARG A 28 -11.71 15.70 -23.95
N LEU A 29 -12.53 14.65 -24.09
CA LEU A 29 -12.37 13.43 -23.31
C LEU A 29 -11.02 12.76 -23.58
N GLY A 30 -10.58 12.73 -24.85
CA GLY A 30 -9.25 12.29 -25.23
C GLY A 30 -8.14 13.12 -24.59
N MET A 31 -8.29 14.45 -24.53
CA MET A 31 -7.35 15.34 -23.84
C MET A 31 -7.30 15.08 -22.33
N ALA A 32 -8.44 14.88 -21.68
CA ALA A 32 -8.50 14.58 -20.25
C ALA A 32 -7.74 13.29 -19.91
N LEU A 33 -7.91 12.25 -20.74
CA LEU A 33 -7.18 10.99 -20.60
C LEU A 33 -5.67 11.16 -20.79
N GLU A 34 -5.24 12.00 -21.74
CA GLU A 34 -3.82 12.28 -21.94
C GLU A 34 -3.21 13.06 -20.77
N TYR A 35 -3.94 14.05 -20.24
CA TYR A 35 -3.55 14.75 -19.02
C TYR A 35 -3.46 13.81 -17.82
N PHE A 36 -4.45 12.94 -17.64
CA PHE A 36 -4.46 11.92 -16.59
C PHE A 36 -3.23 11.02 -16.67
N ARG A 37 -2.93 10.47 -17.86
CA ARG A 37 -1.75 9.62 -18.09
C ARG A 37 -0.42 10.36 -17.93
N SER A 38 -0.42 11.67 -18.14
CA SER A 38 0.73 12.54 -17.92
C SER A 38 0.84 13.09 -16.49
N ALA A 39 0.04 12.57 -15.55
CA ALA A 39 -0.03 13.01 -14.15
C ALA A 39 -0.39 14.50 -13.97
N LYS A 40 -1.09 15.09 -14.95
CA LYS A 40 -1.65 16.44 -14.91
C LYS A 40 -3.08 16.37 -14.38
N TYR A 41 -3.18 16.02 -13.10
CA TYR A 41 -4.45 15.62 -12.48
C TYR A 41 -5.45 16.78 -12.39
N HIS A 42 -5.00 17.98 -12.04
CA HIS A 42 -5.81 19.20 -12.04
C HIS A 42 -6.47 19.46 -13.39
N GLU A 43 -5.68 19.47 -14.48
CA GLU A 43 -6.18 19.74 -15.83
C GLU A 43 -7.11 18.64 -16.34
N ALA A 44 -6.80 17.38 -16.04
CA ALA A 44 -7.69 16.26 -16.35
C ALA A 44 -9.03 16.42 -15.63
N LEU A 45 -9.00 16.75 -14.33
CA LEU A 45 -10.18 16.88 -13.49
C LEU A 45 -11.11 17.99 -13.97
N LEU A 46 -10.58 19.17 -14.32
CA LEU A 46 -11.38 20.28 -14.86
C LEU A 46 -12.19 19.86 -16.11
N ILE A 47 -11.60 19.04 -16.97
CA ILE A 47 -12.28 18.55 -18.17
C ILE A 47 -13.29 17.45 -17.80
N PHE A 48 -12.90 16.49 -16.96
CA PHE A 48 -13.81 15.42 -16.52
C PHE A 48 -15.04 15.98 -15.83
N GLU A 49 -14.91 16.91 -14.88
CA GLU A 49 -16.05 17.54 -14.20
C GLU A 49 -17.00 18.23 -15.18
N LYS A 50 -16.47 18.94 -16.18
CA LYS A 50 -17.28 19.60 -17.20
C LYS A 50 -18.08 18.58 -18.01
N LEU A 51 -17.43 17.49 -18.43
CA LEU A 51 -18.07 16.44 -19.22
C LEU A 51 -19.08 15.64 -18.40
N ASP A 52 -18.78 15.35 -17.13
CA ASP A 52 -19.66 14.62 -16.23
C ASP A 52 -20.98 15.36 -15.96
N ARG A 53 -20.94 16.68 -15.78
CA ARG A 53 -22.16 17.50 -15.65
C ARG A 53 -23.08 17.43 -16.87
N GLN A 54 -22.52 17.19 -18.06
CA GLN A 54 -23.28 17.18 -19.31
C GLN A 54 -23.76 15.78 -19.70
N TYR A 55 -22.94 14.76 -19.44
CA TYR A 55 -23.15 13.43 -19.97
C TYR A 55 -23.36 12.35 -18.90
N HIS A 56 -23.06 12.66 -17.64
CA HIS A 56 -22.95 11.70 -16.55
C HIS A 56 -22.07 10.52 -16.95
N LEU A 57 -20.76 10.70 -16.79
CA LEU A 57 -19.77 9.74 -17.27
C LEU A 57 -19.93 8.39 -16.59
N ASN A 58 -19.44 7.34 -17.24
CA ASN A 58 -19.52 6.00 -16.69
C ASN A 58 -18.56 5.81 -15.47
N PRO A 59 -18.75 4.74 -14.68
CA PRO A 59 -17.98 4.51 -13.45
C PRO A 59 -16.46 4.51 -13.63
N ARG A 60 -15.93 4.13 -14.80
CA ARG A 60 -14.47 4.15 -15.04
C ARG A 60 -13.92 5.57 -15.02
N PHE A 61 -14.66 6.53 -15.58
CA PHE A 61 -14.25 7.93 -15.54
C PHE A 61 -14.44 8.55 -14.15
N HIS A 62 -15.45 8.13 -13.39
CA HIS A 62 -15.56 8.49 -11.98
C HIS A 62 -14.35 7.97 -11.18
N ALA A 63 -13.88 6.76 -11.46
CA ALA A 63 -12.64 6.26 -10.85
C ALA A 63 -11.40 7.10 -11.25
N TYR A 64 -11.30 7.56 -12.50
CA TYR A 64 -10.25 8.51 -12.90
C TYR A 64 -10.37 9.85 -12.18
N MET A 65 -11.58 10.37 -12.00
CA MET A 65 -11.83 11.58 -11.22
C MET A 65 -11.43 11.39 -9.76
N GLY A 66 -11.77 10.25 -9.15
CA GLY A 66 -11.36 9.91 -7.78
C GLY A 66 -9.83 9.87 -7.62
N VAL A 67 -9.11 9.29 -8.59
CA VAL A 67 -7.64 9.34 -8.62
C VAL A 67 -7.13 10.77 -8.76
N CYS A 68 -7.75 11.60 -9.61
CA CYS A 68 -7.39 13.02 -9.69
C CYS A 68 -7.59 13.75 -8.36
N TYR A 69 -8.76 13.60 -7.72
CA TYR A 69 -9.05 14.24 -6.44
C TYR A 69 -8.04 13.84 -5.34
N TYR A 70 -7.63 12.57 -5.31
CA TYR A 70 -6.58 12.10 -4.40
C TYR A 70 -5.26 12.88 -4.59
N TYR A 71 -4.80 13.04 -5.84
CA TYR A 71 -3.56 13.77 -6.12
C TYR A 71 -3.71 15.30 -5.92
N GLU A 72 -4.93 15.81 -5.92
CA GLU A 72 -5.28 17.18 -5.52
C GLU A 72 -5.49 17.34 -4.00
N TRP A 73 -5.24 16.29 -3.20
CA TRP A 73 -5.40 16.28 -1.74
C TRP A 73 -6.84 16.48 -1.26
N LEU A 74 -7.82 16.24 -2.14
CA LEU A 74 -9.26 16.33 -1.88
C LEU A 74 -9.81 14.94 -1.57
N TYR A 75 -9.43 14.41 -0.42
CA TYR A 75 -9.64 13.00 -0.09
C TYR A 75 -11.11 12.61 0.09
N GLU A 76 -11.95 13.51 0.61
CA GLU A 76 -13.38 13.24 0.74
C GLU A 76 -14.06 13.04 -0.62
N GLU A 77 -13.70 13.86 -1.62
CA GLU A 77 -14.20 13.68 -2.98
C GLU A 77 -13.56 12.44 -3.64
N ALA A 78 -12.30 12.15 -3.35
CA ALA A 78 -11.65 10.92 -3.83
C ALA A 78 -12.41 9.67 -3.38
N CYS A 79 -12.68 9.53 -2.08
CA CYS A 79 -13.48 8.43 -1.53
C CYS A 79 -14.87 8.40 -2.15
N LYS A 80 -15.59 9.53 -2.19
CA LYS A 80 -16.94 9.59 -2.76
C LYS A 80 -17.00 9.04 -4.20
N TYR A 81 -16.09 9.45 -5.08
CA TYR A 81 -16.09 8.97 -6.47
C TYR A 81 -15.58 7.53 -6.60
N LEU A 82 -14.62 7.11 -5.77
CA LEU A 82 -14.06 5.74 -5.80
C LEU A 82 -15.02 4.72 -5.20
N ASP A 83 -15.61 4.99 -4.03
CA ASP A 83 -16.62 4.17 -3.35
C ASP A 83 -17.81 3.87 -4.29
N GLU A 84 -18.27 4.87 -5.04
CA GLU A 84 -19.36 4.73 -6.02
C GLU A 84 -18.94 3.91 -7.24
N ALA A 85 -17.73 4.15 -7.75
CA ALA A 85 -17.26 3.56 -8.99
C ALA A 85 -16.85 2.10 -8.81
N ILE A 86 -16.02 1.81 -7.81
CA ILE A 86 -15.30 0.55 -7.59
C ILE A 86 -16.18 -0.71 -7.70
N PRO A 87 -17.39 -0.79 -7.11
CA PRO A 87 -18.26 -1.96 -7.21
C PRO A 87 -18.65 -2.34 -8.64
N GLN A 88 -18.51 -1.40 -9.59
CA GLN A 88 -18.90 -1.57 -10.99
C GLN A 88 -17.70 -1.89 -11.90
N LEU A 89 -16.49 -2.08 -11.33
CA LEU A 89 -15.26 -2.17 -12.10
C LEU A 89 -14.66 -3.58 -12.21
N ASP A 90 -15.33 -4.64 -11.75
CA ASP A 90 -14.75 -5.99 -11.69
C ASP A 90 -14.30 -6.56 -13.05
N ALA A 91 -14.89 -6.08 -14.15
CA ALA A 91 -14.51 -6.48 -15.51
C ALA A 91 -13.22 -5.80 -16.02
N PHE A 92 -12.69 -4.80 -15.32
CA PHE A 92 -11.46 -4.11 -15.69
C PHE A 92 -10.21 -4.88 -15.28
N ALA A 93 -9.10 -4.56 -15.94
CA ALA A 93 -7.87 -5.29 -15.78
C ALA A 93 -7.39 -5.25 -14.32
N PRO A 94 -6.86 -6.37 -13.76
CA PRO A 94 -6.49 -6.46 -12.35
C PRO A 94 -5.61 -5.31 -11.84
N HIS A 95 -4.53 -4.99 -12.56
CA HIS A 95 -3.63 -3.89 -12.23
C HIS A 95 -4.28 -2.49 -12.26
N GLU A 96 -5.28 -2.26 -13.12
CA GLU A 96 -6.03 -0.99 -13.13
C GLU A 96 -6.91 -0.90 -11.88
N ARG A 97 -7.59 -2.00 -11.52
CA ARG A 97 -8.35 -2.08 -10.26
C ARG A 97 -7.47 -1.92 -9.03
N SER A 98 -6.25 -2.45 -9.06
CA SER A 98 -5.27 -2.28 -7.98
C SER A 98 -4.99 -0.81 -7.70
N VAL A 99 -4.87 0.03 -8.73
CA VAL A 99 -4.67 1.47 -8.57
C VAL A 99 -5.86 2.09 -7.83
N TYR A 100 -7.09 1.79 -8.24
CA TYR A 100 -8.28 2.32 -7.60
C TYR A 100 -8.40 1.89 -6.13
N TYR A 101 -8.20 0.60 -5.84
CA TYR A 101 -8.21 0.09 -4.47
C TYR A 101 -7.14 0.74 -3.60
N PHE A 102 -5.93 0.89 -4.12
CA PHE A 102 -4.85 1.53 -3.37
C PHE A 102 -5.13 3.01 -3.12
N THR A 103 -5.60 3.73 -4.12
CA THR A 103 -5.91 5.16 -4.01
C THR A 103 -7.06 5.44 -3.06
N ASP A 104 -8.09 4.59 -3.06
CA ASP A 104 -9.22 4.73 -2.13
C ASP A 104 -8.79 4.42 -0.69
N GLY A 105 -8.01 3.34 -0.51
CA GLY A 105 -7.37 3.02 0.76
C GLY A 105 -6.49 4.16 1.29
N GLU A 106 -5.66 4.78 0.44
CA GLU A 106 -4.88 5.96 0.82
C GLU A 106 -5.77 7.16 1.17
N SER A 107 -6.85 7.39 0.44
CA SER A 107 -7.76 8.52 0.70
C SER A 107 -8.41 8.38 2.08
N HIS A 108 -8.96 7.20 2.40
CA HIS A 108 -9.46 6.89 3.74
C HIS A 108 -8.36 7.01 4.81
N PHE A 109 -7.14 6.53 4.52
CA PHE A 109 -6.01 6.63 5.45
C PHE A 109 -5.66 8.09 5.79
N GLN A 110 -5.66 8.99 4.80
CA GLN A 110 -5.38 10.41 5.00
C GLN A 110 -6.49 11.11 5.81
N LEU A 111 -7.71 10.62 5.68
CA LEU A 111 -8.86 11.02 6.52
C LEU A 111 -8.86 10.38 7.92
N GLN A 112 -7.82 9.59 8.26
CA GLN A 112 -7.71 8.83 9.51
C GLN A 112 -8.81 7.77 9.70
N GLN A 113 -9.45 7.37 8.60
CA GLN A 113 -10.48 6.33 8.53
C GLN A 113 -9.79 4.96 8.32
N TYR A 114 -9.00 4.55 9.32
CA TYR A 114 -8.12 3.39 9.18
C TYR A 114 -8.89 2.06 9.02
N ALA A 115 -10.07 1.95 9.63
CA ALA A 115 -10.90 0.74 9.53
C ALA A 115 -11.48 0.59 8.11
N GLU A 116 -11.87 1.70 7.51
CA GLU A 116 -12.40 1.82 6.15
C GLU A 116 -11.30 1.61 5.09
N ALA A 117 -10.07 2.04 5.36
CA ALA A 117 -8.94 1.85 4.45
C ALA A 117 -8.51 0.37 4.29
N ILE A 118 -8.61 -0.43 5.35
CA ILE A 118 -8.18 -1.85 5.37
C ILE A 118 -8.77 -2.69 4.23
N PRO A 119 -10.10 -2.78 4.02
CA PRO A 119 -10.66 -3.62 2.97
C PRO A 119 -10.18 -3.23 1.57
N TYR A 120 -9.90 -1.96 1.32
CA TYR A 120 -9.37 -1.50 0.04
C TYR A 120 -7.92 -1.94 -0.17
N TYR A 121 -7.05 -1.80 0.83
CA TYR A 121 -5.70 -2.34 0.73
C TYR A 121 -5.67 -3.87 0.59
N GLU A 122 -6.54 -4.59 1.32
CA GLU A 122 -6.66 -6.05 1.20
C GLU A 122 -7.10 -6.46 -0.21
N ARG A 123 -8.04 -5.75 -0.83
CA ARG A 123 -8.42 -5.96 -2.23
C ARG A 123 -7.26 -5.64 -3.17
N ALA A 124 -6.52 -4.56 -2.95
CA ALA A 124 -5.35 -4.21 -3.78
C ALA A 124 -4.31 -5.34 -3.81
N LEU A 125 -4.02 -5.98 -2.66
CA LEU A 125 -3.11 -7.12 -2.58
C LEU A 125 -3.49 -8.32 -3.45
N THR A 126 -4.77 -8.46 -3.82
CA THR A 126 -5.26 -9.57 -4.65
C THR A 126 -5.00 -9.39 -6.15
N VAL A 127 -4.74 -8.15 -6.59
CA VAL A 127 -4.68 -7.79 -8.01
C VAL A 127 -3.46 -6.94 -8.40
N CYS A 128 -2.65 -6.50 -7.44
CA CYS A 128 -1.42 -5.73 -7.67
C CYS A 128 -0.26 -6.59 -8.20
N TYR A 129 0.80 -5.92 -8.66
CA TYR A 129 2.06 -6.59 -8.97
C TYR A 129 2.83 -6.94 -7.69
N GLU A 130 3.63 -8.01 -7.75
CA GLU A 130 4.40 -8.50 -6.59
C GLU A 130 5.32 -7.42 -5.97
N ASN A 131 5.88 -6.53 -6.78
CA ASN A 131 6.76 -5.45 -6.33
C ASN A 131 6.01 -4.24 -5.72
N GLU A 132 4.68 -4.23 -5.76
CA GLU A 132 3.83 -3.19 -5.16
C GLU A 132 3.33 -3.60 -3.77
N LYS A 133 3.27 -4.91 -3.49
CA LYS A 133 2.77 -5.45 -2.22
C LYS A 133 3.47 -4.86 -1.00
N GLY A 134 4.76 -4.55 -1.08
CA GLY A 134 5.52 -3.97 0.03
C GLY A 134 4.91 -2.68 0.56
N GLU A 135 4.52 -1.76 -0.33
CA GLU A 135 3.87 -0.50 0.08
C GLU A 135 2.47 -0.74 0.65
N ILE A 136 1.70 -1.65 0.05
CA ILE A 136 0.36 -1.97 0.55
C ILE A 136 0.41 -2.58 1.95
N TYR A 137 1.33 -3.53 2.19
CA TYR A 137 1.55 -4.09 3.52
C TYR A 137 2.04 -3.04 4.52
N TYR A 138 2.90 -2.12 4.10
CA TYR A 138 3.36 -1.03 4.96
C TYR A 138 2.18 -0.17 5.43
N ARG A 139 1.26 0.19 4.53
CA ARG A 139 0.05 0.96 4.85
C ARG A 139 -0.94 0.21 5.73
N LEU A 140 -1.18 -1.07 5.43
CA LEU A 140 -1.96 -1.95 6.33
C LEU A 140 -1.33 -2.04 7.72
N GLY A 141 0.00 -2.10 7.80
CA GLY A 141 0.73 -2.08 9.06
C GLY A 141 0.39 -0.86 9.92
N PHE A 142 0.33 0.33 9.32
CA PHE A 142 -0.12 1.54 10.01
C PHE A 142 -1.61 1.50 10.36
N CYS A 143 -2.48 1.02 9.47
CA CYS A 143 -3.91 0.90 9.79
C CYS A 143 -4.13 0.03 11.04
N TYR A 144 -3.47 -1.13 11.09
CA TYR A 144 -3.55 -2.03 12.24
C TYR A 144 -2.85 -1.47 13.47
N LEU A 145 -1.76 -0.71 13.31
CA LEU A 145 -1.09 -0.02 14.41
C LEU A 145 -2.02 1.01 15.06
N PHE A 146 -2.69 1.84 14.27
CA PHE A 146 -3.63 2.85 14.79
C PHE A 146 -4.91 2.24 15.36
N ALA A 147 -5.27 1.03 14.92
CA ALA A 147 -6.31 0.22 15.54
C ALA A 147 -5.82 -0.57 16.77
N GLU A 148 -4.59 -0.34 17.23
CA GLU A 148 -3.93 -1.05 18.34
C GLU A 148 -3.87 -2.57 18.19
N ASN A 149 -3.97 -3.07 16.95
CA ASN A 149 -3.80 -4.48 16.63
C ASN A 149 -2.32 -4.77 16.34
N TRP A 150 -1.54 -4.85 17.42
CA TRP A 150 -0.08 -5.00 17.37
C TRP A 150 0.38 -6.27 16.63
N GLU A 151 -0.38 -7.37 16.72
CA GLU A 151 -0.06 -8.64 16.05
C GLU A 151 -0.16 -8.51 14.52
N LYS A 152 -1.29 -7.96 14.04
CA LYS A 152 -1.47 -7.73 12.61
C LYS A 152 -0.52 -6.65 12.10
N ALA A 153 -0.32 -5.57 12.85
CA ALA A 153 0.63 -4.52 12.49
C ALA A 153 2.05 -5.08 12.30
N HIS A 154 2.55 -5.87 13.27
CA HIS A 154 3.84 -6.55 13.18
C HIS A 154 3.92 -7.44 11.93
N SER A 155 2.88 -8.25 11.69
CA SER A 155 2.83 -9.18 10.56
C SER A 155 2.88 -8.44 9.22
N CYS A 156 2.15 -7.33 9.09
CA CYS A 156 2.17 -6.46 7.93
C CYS A 156 3.53 -5.79 7.72
N PHE A 157 4.14 -5.20 8.75
CA PHE A 157 5.47 -4.59 8.62
C PHE A 157 6.54 -5.61 8.25
N LYS A 158 6.46 -6.83 8.78
CA LYS A 158 7.33 -7.93 8.36
C LYS A 158 7.15 -8.26 6.88
N ALA A 159 5.91 -8.43 6.42
CA ALA A 159 5.62 -8.71 5.01
C ALA A 159 6.08 -7.59 4.08
N ALA A 160 5.95 -6.32 4.51
CA ALA A 160 6.45 -5.17 3.79
C ALA A 160 7.98 -5.21 3.67
N LEU A 161 8.69 -5.46 4.76
CA LEU A 161 10.15 -5.55 4.80
C LEU A 161 10.67 -6.68 3.90
N ASP A 162 10.09 -7.88 4.02
CA ASP A 162 10.45 -9.04 3.20
C ASP A 162 10.27 -8.72 1.70
N ASN A 163 9.16 -8.04 1.33
CA ASN A 163 8.90 -7.65 -0.05
C ASN A 163 9.88 -6.58 -0.57
N TYR A 164 10.17 -5.55 0.22
CA TYR A 164 11.12 -4.50 -0.17
C TYR A 164 12.51 -5.09 -0.42
N LEU A 165 12.99 -5.98 0.46
CA LEU A 165 14.29 -6.64 0.31
C LEU A 165 14.34 -7.57 -0.91
N GLN A 166 13.21 -8.15 -1.31
CA GLN A 166 13.14 -9.05 -2.47
C GLN A 166 13.04 -8.30 -3.80
N TYR A 167 12.24 -7.24 -3.89
CA TYR A 167 11.86 -6.62 -5.16
C TYR A 167 12.34 -5.18 -5.36
N ARG A 168 12.71 -4.47 -4.28
CA ARG A 168 12.97 -3.02 -4.26
C ARG A 168 14.21 -2.69 -3.39
N ASN A 169 15.17 -3.61 -3.31
CA ASN A 169 16.38 -3.43 -2.51
C ASN A 169 17.38 -2.51 -3.24
N SER A 170 17.12 -1.21 -3.15
CA SER A 170 17.88 -0.13 -3.77
C SER A 170 18.16 0.98 -2.77
N ASP A 171 19.17 1.80 -3.05
CA ASP A 171 19.65 2.80 -2.09
C ASP A 171 18.60 3.84 -1.70
N ASP A 172 17.69 4.18 -2.62
CA ASP A 172 16.55 5.09 -2.38
C ASP A 172 15.53 4.53 -1.38
N MET A 173 15.47 3.20 -1.24
CA MET A 173 14.53 2.52 -0.34
C MET A 173 15.09 2.31 1.07
N ASN A 174 16.37 2.59 1.32
CA ASN A 174 17.02 2.36 2.62
C ASN A 174 16.28 3.05 3.79
N ALA A 175 15.80 4.28 3.59
CA ALA A 175 15.04 4.99 4.62
C ALA A 175 13.71 4.28 4.93
N ARG A 176 12.98 3.84 3.90
CA ARG A 176 11.71 3.12 4.06
C ARG A 176 11.92 1.75 4.70
N ILE A 177 12.94 1.01 4.27
CA ILE A 177 13.32 -0.30 4.84
C ILE A 177 13.66 -0.15 6.32
N THR A 178 14.50 0.83 6.65
CA THR A 178 14.90 1.11 8.05
C THR A 178 13.70 1.48 8.91
N GLN A 179 12.84 2.38 8.41
CA GLN A 179 11.62 2.76 9.11
C GLN A 179 10.72 1.55 9.35
N THR A 180 10.48 0.73 8.32
CA THR A 180 9.64 -0.48 8.43
C THR A 180 10.19 -1.45 9.46
N ALA A 181 11.51 -1.66 9.49
CA ALA A 181 12.16 -2.50 10.49
C ALA A 181 12.00 -1.94 11.92
N HIS A 182 12.10 -0.61 12.10
CA HIS A 182 11.84 0.02 13.39
C HIS A 182 10.39 -0.13 13.84
N MET A 183 9.42 0.07 12.94
CA MET A 183 7.99 -0.12 13.24
C MET A 183 7.70 -1.56 13.65
N MET A 184 8.22 -2.55 12.91
CA MET A 184 8.11 -3.97 13.23
C MET A 184 8.68 -4.26 14.62
N LYS A 185 9.89 -3.78 14.93
CA LYS A 185 10.52 -3.99 16.23
C LYS A 185 9.72 -3.36 17.37
N GLY A 186 9.17 -2.16 17.17
CA GLY A 186 8.30 -1.50 18.14
C GLY A 186 7.06 -2.33 18.47
N CYS A 187 6.41 -2.91 17.46
CA CYS A 187 5.28 -3.81 17.65
C CYS A 187 5.69 -5.08 18.43
N GLU A 188 6.85 -5.66 18.11
CA GLU A 188 7.38 -6.84 18.80
C GLU A 188 7.64 -6.56 20.30
N GLU A 189 8.16 -5.38 20.62
CA GLU A 189 8.39 -4.95 22.00
C GLU A 189 7.08 -4.76 22.79
N HIS A 190 6.03 -4.24 22.15
CA HIS A 190 4.70 -4.12 22.76
C HIS A 190 4.11 -5.49 23.09
N LEU A 191 4.10 -6.39 22.11
CA LEU A 191 3.57 -7.75 22.26
C LEU A 191 4.28 -8.54 23.38
N LYS A 192 5.60 -8.36 23.53
CA LYS A 192 6.36 -8.97 24.63
C LYS A 192 5.92 -8.44 25.99
N LYS A 193 5.71 -7.12 26.11
CA LYS A 193 5.25 -6.50 27.36
C LYS A 193 3.87 -7.00 27.76
N ASP A 194 2.93 -7.06 26.82
CA ASP A 194 1.58 -7.57 27.05
C ASP A 194 1.60 -9.03 27.51
N THR A 195 2.44 -9.85 26.87
CA THR A 195 2.63 -11.25 27.25
C THR A 195 3.20 -11.37 28.65
N THR A 196 4.21 -10.55 29.01
CA THR A 196 4.79 -10.58 30.36
C THR A 196 3.81 -10.12 31.43
N ALA A 197 3.02 -9.06 31.16
CA ALA A 197 2.01 -8.56 32.09
C ALA A 197 0.90 -9.60 32.33
N PHE A 198 0.43 -10.25 31.27
CA PHE A 198 -0.55 -11.32 31.38
C PHE A 198 -0.02 -12.50 32.21
N ILE A 199 1.23 -12.92 32.00
CA ILE A 199 1.84 -13.99 32.80
C ILE A 199 1.95 -13.59 34.27
N THR A 200 2.32 -12.34 34.57
CA THR A 200 2.44 -11.88 35.97
C THR A 200 1.08 -11.82 36.67
N ASP A 201 0.03 -11.35 36.00
CA ASP A 201 -1.33 -11.29 36.56
C ASP A 201 -1.90 -12.69 36.79
N THR A 202 -1.66 -13.61 35.86
CA THR A 202 -2.08 -15.00 36.00
C THR A 202 -1.34 -15.70 37.13
N ALA A 203 -0.04 -15.45 37.27
CA ALA A 203 0.76 -16.00 38.38
C ALA A 203 0.28 -15.46 39.74
N ALA A 204 -0.05 -14.17 39.84
CA ALA A 204 -0.60 -13.55 41.05
C ALA A 204 -1.96 -14.16 41.45
N SER A 205 -2.85 -14.37 40.48
CA SER A 205 -4.15 -15.02 40.70
C SER A 205 -4.02 -16.48 41.15
N ILE A 206 -3.05 -17.22 40.58
CA ILE A 206 -2.75 -18.59 41.03
C ILE A 206 -2.18 -18.58 42.45
N THR A 207 -1.31 -17.64 42.80
CA THR A 207 -0.77 -17.54 44.17
C THR A 207 -1.84 -17.21 45.20
N ASP A 208 -2.81 -16.34 44.88
CA ASP A 208 -3.94 -16.05 45.77
C ASP A 208 -4.87 -17.26 45.92
N THR A 209 -5.15 -17.99 44.83
CA THR A 209 -5.99 -19.19 44.86
C THR A 209 -5.30 -20.33 45.61
N THR A 210 -3.98 -20.48 45.47
CA THR A 210 -3.22 -21.50 46.20
C THR A 210 -3.04 -21.14 47.67
N ALA A 211 -2.89 -19.86 48.02
CA ALA A 211 -2.95 -19.39 49.41
C ALA A 211 -4.30 -19.73 50.08
N PHE A 212 -5.41 -19.62 49.34
CA PHE A 212 -6.73 -20.04 49.82
C PHE A 212 -6.84 -21.57 49.99
N ILE A 213 -6.19 -22.36 49.13
CA ILE A 213 -6.18 -23.83 49.22
C ILE A 213 -5.25 -24.32 50.36
N THR A 214 -4.20 -23.56 50.70
CA THR A 214 -3.26 -23.92 51.78
C THR A 214 -3.86 -23.92 53.19
N ASP A 215 -5.10 -23.45 53.37
CA ASP A 215 -5.85 -23.59 54.62
C ASP A 215 -6.54 -24.96 54.77
N THR A 216 -6.39 -25.86 53.79
CA THR A 216 -6.78 -27.27 53.88
C THR A 216 -5.59 -28.18 53.62
N THR A 217 -5.20 -28.91 54.66
CA THR A 217 -4.04 -29.78 54.78
C THR A 217 -3.87 -30.80 53.64
N ALA A 218 -2.97 -30.54 52.68
CA ALA A 218 -2.32 -31.57 51.83
C ALA A 218 -1.14 -31.00 50.98
N LEU A 219 -0.14 -30.38 51.62
CA LEU A 219 1.05 -29.83 50.94
C LEU A 219 2.22 -30.84 50.91
N SER A 220 2.31 -31.63 49.86
CA SER A 220 3.60 -32.18 49.38
C SER A 220 3.54 -32.72 47.95
N THR A 221 2.37 -33.11 47.45
CA THR A 221 2.23 -33.74 46.13
C THR A 221 1.92 -32.76 44.99
N THR A 222 1.29 -31.61 45.27
CA THR A 222 0.83 -30.64 44.25
C THR A 222 1.95 -29.77 43.67
N ASN A 223 2.94 -29.36 44.47
CA ASN A 223 4.06 -28.52 43.99
C ASN A 223 4.97 -29.22 42.97
N THR A 224 5.03 -30.56 43.00
CA THR A 224 5.82 -31.34 42.04
C THR A 224 5.12 -31.46 40.68
N ILE A 225 3.79 -31.53 40.69
CA ILE A 225 2.96 -31.66 39.47
C ILE A 225 2.90 -30.33 38.70
N VAL A 226 2.79 -29.20 39.40
CA VAL A 226 2.75 -27.87 38.76
C VAL A 226 4.07 -27.53 38.08
N ARG A 227 5.21 -27.81 38.72
CA ARG A 227 6.54 -27.61 38.10
C ARG A 227 6.75 -28.46 36.83
N ASP A 228 6.26 -29.69 36.83
CA ASP A 228 6.46 -30.60 35.70
C ASP A 228 5.52 -30.30 34.52
N THR A 229 4.33 -29.76 34.80
CA THR A 229 3.31 -29.44 33.77
C THR A 229 3.48 -28.06 33.11
N THR A 230 4.08 -27.06 33.77
CA THR A 230 4.17 -25.68 33.21
C THR A 230 5.59 -25.24 32.83
N GLU A 231 6.63 -25.57 33.60
CA GLU A 231 7.99 -25.08 33.32
C GLU A 231 8.68 -25.84 32.18
N ARG A 232 8.48 -27.17 32.09
CA ARG A 232 9.10 -28.01 31.03
C ARG A 232 8.66 -27.64 29.61
N PRO A 233 7.36 -27.41 29.32
CA PRO A 233 6.91 -27.02 27.98
C PRO A 233 7.45 -25.65 27.55
N ILE A 234 7.49 -24.69 28.48
CA ILE A 234 7.97 -23.32 28.22
C ILE A 234 9.47 -23.33 27.92
N LYS A 235 10.26 -24.06 28.71
CA LYS A 235 11.70 -24.20 28.47
C LYS A 235 11.98 -24.86 27.11
N ASN A 236 11.22 -25.89 26.76
CA ASN A 236 11.31 -26.54 25.44
C ASN A 236 10.90 -25.62 24.28
N ALA A 237 9.92 -24.73 24.47
CA ALA A 237 9.51 -23.77 23.45
C ALA A 237 10.58 -22.69 23.22
N ILE A 238 11.22 -22.20 24.31
CA ILE A 238 12.33 -21.23 24.25
C ILE A 238 13.56 -21.85 23.57
N GLU A 239 13.91 -23.09 23.89
CA GLU A 239 15.02 -23.80 23.25
C GLU A 239 14.78 -23.99 21.74
N ARG A 240 13.55 -24.36 21.34
CA ARG A 240 13.17 -24.49 19.92
C ARG A 240 13.29 -23.15 19.18
N HIS A 241 12.87 -22.05 19.80
CA HIS A 241 12.98 -20.72 19.19
C HIS A 241 14.44 -20.27 19.03
N LYS A 242 15.31 -20.64 19.98
CA LYS A 242 16.75 -20.37 19.90
C LYS A 242 17.41 -21.17 18.78
N VAL A 243 17.08 -22.46 18.64
CA VAL A 243 17.57 -23.30 17.54
C VAL A 243 17.11 -22.79 16.17
N ILE A 244 15.85 -22.35 16.04
CA ILE A 244 15.34 -21.75 14.78
C ILE A 244 16.10 -20.47 14.44
N ARG A 245 16.31 -19.59 15.44
CA ARG A 245 17.08 -18.34 15.28
C ARG A 245 18.52 -18.61 14.83
N ASP A 246 19.19 -19.58 15.45
CA ASP A 246 20.58 -19.94 15.12
C ASP A 246 20.67 -20.65 13.75
N THR A 247 19.63 -21.40 13.36
CA THR A 247 19.52 -22.03 12.03
C THR A 247 19.31 -20.99 10.92
N ILE A 248 18.53 -19.94 11.17
CA ILE A 248 18.34 -18.81 10.24
C ILE A 248 19.65 -18.02 10.11
N ARG A 249 20.36 -17.80 11.23
CA ARG A 249 21.66 -17.11 11.24
C ARG A 249 22.74 -17.86 10.46
N ASN A 250 22.74 -19.19 10.50
CA ASN A 250 23.71 -20.05 9.81
C ASN A 250 23.33 -20.38 8.35
N LYS A 251 22.18 -19.90 7.84
CA LYS A 251 21.74 -20.09 6.45
C LYS A 251 21.90 -18.84 5.58
N VAL A 252 22.41 -17.73 6.10
CA VAL A 252 22.82 -16.58 5.29
C VAL A 252 24.06 -16.99 4.50
N PRO A 253 24.00 -17.14 3.16
CA PRO A 253 25.17 -17.48 2.38
C PRO A 253 26.20 -16.36 2.48
N GLU A 254 27.48 -16.72 2.55
CA GLU A 254 28.60 -15.77 2.45
C GLU A 254 28.41 -14.87 1.22
N ALA A 255 28.77 -13.59 1.38
CA ALA A 255 28.55 -12.51 0.44
C ALA A 255 28.81 -12.93 -1.02
N VAL A 256 27.74 -12.88 -1.83
CA VAL A 256 27.85 -13.01 -3.28
C VAL A 256 28.71 -11.86 -3.79
N ASN A 257 29.83 -12.19 -4.42
CA ASN A 257 30.76 -11.22 -4.99
C ASN A 257 30.08 -10.46 -6.14
N ILE A 258 29.66 -9.23 -5.86
CA ILE A 258 28.87 -8.38 -6.74
C ILE A 258 29.63 -8.05 -8.04
N ASP A 259 30.97 -8.04 -8.01
CA ASP A 259 31.82 -7.74 -9.17
C ASP A 259 31.80 -8.84 -10.26
N GLU A 260 31.44 -10.07 -9.91
CA GLU A 260 31.38 -11.19 -10.86
C GLU A 260 30.05 -11.22 -11.63
N ILE A 261 28.97 -10.72 -11.02
CA ILE A 261 27.64 -10.59 -11.65
C ILE A 261 27.64 -9.48 -12.72
N TYR A 262 28.39 -8.39 -12.50
CA TYR A 262 28.45 -7.29 -13.46
C TYR A 262 29.28 -7.60 -14.72
N ARG A 263 30.27 -8.52 -14.66
CA ARG A 263 31.10 -8.86 -15.83
C ARG A 263 30.41 -9.73 -16.87
N GLN A 264 29.34 -10.44 -16.53
CA GLN A 264 28.69 -11.41 -17.43
C GLN A 264 27.50 -10.85 -18.25
N LYS A 265 27.16 -9.55 -18.17
CA LYS A 265 25.97 -9.01 -18.84
C LYS A 265 26.17 -7.86 -19.82
N ILE A 266 27.41 -7.59 -20.24
CA ILE A 266 27.69 -6.68 -21.36
C ILE A 266 28.43 -7.46 -22.46
N GLU A 267 27.73 -8.42 -23.07
CA GLU A 267 28.00 -8.77 -24.47
C GLU A 267 27.12 -7.88 -25.34
N ILE A 268 27.67 -6.73 -25.73
CA ILE A 268 27.20 -6.02 -26.91
C ILE A 268 27.69 -6.86 -28.09
N LYS A 269 26.79 -7.61 -28.72
CA LYS A 269 27.01 -8.09 -30.08
C LYS A 269 26.66 -6.98 -31.04
N GLU A 270 27.62 -6.74 -31.93
CA GLU A 270 27.78 -5.69 -32.94
C GLU A 270 26.52 -5.36 -33.76
#